data_AF-A0A2V8I3C1-F1
#
_entry.id   AF-A0A2V8I3C1-F1
#
_cell.length_a   1.000
_cell.length_b   1.000
_cell.length_c   1.000
_cell.angle_alpha   90.00
_cell.angle_beta   90.00
_cell.angle_gamma   90.00
#
_symmetry.space_group_name_H-M   'P 1'
#
loop_
_entity.id
_entity.type
_entity.pdbx_description
1 polymer ?
#
loop_
_entity_poly.entity_id
_entity_poly.type
_entity_poly.pdbx_seq_one_letter_code
_entity_poly.pdbx_strand_id
1 'polypeptide(L)'
;MPPLRGFSIASVFIFGFVLFGLLDRVRANPRLFWSFMGAVAVLLAWSAVLFGSAWCRRRRLTLEFVPRPQHYLQACLQTAIFAYWGWYWRQVYDSYYLVIAQLVFAYAFDLLLSWSRRDHYRLSFLPFPIVFSTNLFLWFKPEWFYFQFMMLALGFAAKELLRWNKHGRETHIFNPSSFSLMVFSLGLILTGKTDITWGKEIAITQFYPPHMYLFIFLIGLPAQYLFGVTTMTMPAVMTTYLFGLAYYRATGVYFFFDSYIPISVFFGMHLLFTDPSTAPRTELGRMIFGSLYGLGNVALYYVLHSAGVPEFYDKLLPVPILNVMIQLIDRAAGSELLRRFDPSGFGRSLVGRRRNLAYIALWTIVFAMTSAAQGVGDKHPGQSVPFWQRACAEDRLHACAYLKVLHSNFCRQGSGWACNELGTLEAERELDRTAAVASFERGCDLGFMPACGNIERIIN
;
A
#
# COMPACT_ATOMS: atom_id res chain seq x y z
N MET A 1 -36.22 10.19 -7.43
CA MET A 1 -36.83 10.01 -6.11
C MET A 1 -36.97 11.36 -5.41
N PRO A 2 -38.00 11.56 -4.58
CA PRO A 2 -38.13 12.77 -3.75
C PRO A 2 -36.98 12.90 -2.73
N PRO A 3 -36.58 14.12 -2.33
CA PRO A 3 -35.52 14.34 -1.34
C PRO A 3 -35.73 13.58 -0.03
N LEU A 4 -36.98 13.43 0.42
CA LEU A 4 -37.31 12.69 1.64
C LEU A 4 -36.87 11.21 1.57
N ARG A 5 -37.06 10.54 0.42
CA ARG A 5 -36.58 9.15 0.24
C ARG A 5 -35.04 9.09 0.22
N GLY A 6 -34.40 10.08 -0.40
CA GLY A 6 -32.94 10.19 -0.37
C GLY A 6 -32.40 10.36 1.05
N PHE A 7 -33.05 11.19 1.87
CA PHE A 7 -32.72 11.39 3.28
C PHE A 7 -32.83 10.10 4.08
N SER A 8 -33.89 9.30 3.89
CA SER A 8 -34.03 8.00 4.56
C SER A 8 -32.86 7.06 4.22
N ILE A 9 -32.44 7.01 2.95
CA ILE A 9 -31.31 6.17 2.52
C ILE A 9 -30.00 6.64 3.16
N ALA A 10 -29.73 7.95 3.15
CA ALA A 10 -28.55 8.51 3.81
C ALA A 10 -28.55 8.20 5.32
N SER A 11 -29.72 8.31 5.96
CA SER A 11 -29.91 8.06 7.39
C SER A 11 -29.61 6.61 7.78
N VAL A 12 -29.89 5.62 6.91
CA VAL A 12 -29.52 4.22 7.17
C VAL A 12 -28.01 4.07 7.34
N PHE A 13 -27.21 4.66 6.44
CA PHE A 13 -25.76 4.58 6.55
C PHE A 13 -25.23 5.38 7.74
N ILE A 14 -25.75 6.58 7.98
CA ILE A 14 -25.33 7.41 9.11
C ILE A 14 -25.67 6.73 10.44
N PHE A 15 -26.87 6.17 10.58
CA PHE A 15 -27.29 5.43 11.77
C PHE A 15 -26.45 4.16 11.95
N GLY A 16 -26.22 3.40 10.88
CA GLY A 16 -25.32 2.25 10.91
C GLY A 16 -23.93 2.64 11.41
N PHE A 17 -23.41 3.79 10.98
CA PHE A 17 -22.11 4.31 11.44
C PHE A 17 -22.13 4.74 12.92
N VAL A 18 -23.25 5.33 13.39
CA VAL A 18 -23.45 5.64 14.82
C VAL A 18 -23.37 4.38 15.67
N LEU A 19 -23.98 3.27 15.24
CA LEU A 19 -23.95 2.00 15.98
C LEU A 19 -22.51 1.50 16.22
N PHE A 20 -21.59 1.69 15.27
CA PHE A 20 -20.17 1.38 15.49
C PHE A 20 -19.54 2.26 16.57
N GLY A 21 -19.92 3.54 16.65
CA GLY A 21 -19.47 4.45 17.71
C GLY A 21 -19.92 4.03 19.12
N LEU A 22 -20.96 3.20 19.22
CA LEU A 22 -21.51 2.71 20.50
C LEU A 22 -20.88 1.38 20.96
N LEU A 23 -20.04 0.74 20.15
CA LEU A 23 -19.33 -0.47 20.56
C LEU A 23 -18.44 -0.22 21.78
N ASP A 24 -18.41 -1.16 22.72
CA ASP A 24 -17.64 -1.02 23.97
C ASP A 24 -16.17 -0.72 23.72
N ARG A 25 -15.57 -1.38 22.72
CA ARG A 25 -14.18 -1.14 22.30
C ARG A 25 -13.94 0.29 21.82
N VAL A 26 -14.93 0.89 21.16
CA VAL A 26 -14.85 2.29 20.69
C VAL A 26 -15.04 3.25 21.85
N ARG A 27 -16.04 3.01 22.71
CA ARG A 27 -16.32 3.84 23.89
C ARG A 27 -15.19 3.81 24.92
N ALA A 28 -14.48 2.69 25.03
CA ALA A 28 -13.33 2.55 25.91
C ALA A 28 -12.16 3.49 25.57
N ASN A 29 -12.05 3.96 24.32
CA ASN A 29 -11.05 4.93 23.89
C ASN A 29 -11.72 6.29 23.60
N PRO A 30 -11.56 7.31 24.46
CA PRO A 30 -12.24 8.59 24.29
C PRO A 30 -11.93 9.28 22.96
N ARG A 31 -10.68 9.23 22.48
CA ARG A 31 -10.30 9.85 21.21
C ARG A 31 -10.93 9.14 20.02
N LEU A 32 -10.98 7.81 20.06
CA LEU A 32 -11.65 7.02 19.03
C LEU A 32 -13.15 7.33 19.01
N PHE A 33 -13.80 7.34 20.17
CA PHE A 33 -15.22 7.71 20.30
C PHE A 33 -15.51 9.09 19.69
N TRP A 34 -14.73 10.11 20.06
CA TRP A 34 -14.90 11.46 19.51
C TRP A 34 -14.58 11.55 18.01
N SER A 35 -13.70 10.69 17.49
CA SER A 35 -13.45 10.58 16.04
C SER A 35 -14.71 10.12 15.30
N PHE A 36 -15.45 9.15 15.86
CA PHE A 36 -16.75 8.72 15.32
C PHE A 36 -17.81 9.81 15.46
N MET A 37 -17.97 10.39 16.66
CA MET A 37 -19.00 11.41 16.90
C MET A 37 -18.78 12.66 16.06
N GLY A 38 -17.54 13.09 15.88
CA GLY A 38 -17.20 14.21 14.99
C GLY A 38 -17.58 13.91 13.53
N ALA A 39 -17.23 12.73 13.02
CA ALA A 39 -17.61 12.31 11.68
C ALA A 39 -19.14 12.21 11.51
N VAL A 40 -19.87 11.67 12.50
CA VAL A 40 -21.33 11.64 12.53
C VAL A 40 -21.91 13.06 12.46
N ALA A 41 -21.42 13.98 13.30
CA ALA A 41 -21.90 15.35 13.34
C ALA A 41 -21.74 16.04 11.98
N VAL A 42 -20.59 15.84 11.32
CA VAL A 42 -20.34 16.35 9.96
C VAL A 42 -21.32 15.75 8.95
N LEU A 43 -21.53 14.43 8.96
CA LEU A 43 -22.45 13.76 8.03
C LEU A 43 -23.91 14.20 8.26
N LEU A 44 -24.34 14.38 9.51
CA LEU A 44 -25.68 14.87 9.85
C LEU A 44 -25.88 16.33 9.41
N ALA A 45 -24.92 17.20 9.70
CA ALA A 45 -24.96 18.60 9.28
C ALA A 45 -25.01 18.71 7.74
N TRP A 46 -24.18 17.93 7.05
CA TRP A 46 -24.20 17.88 5.58
C TRP A 46 -25.52 17.34 5.06
N SER A 47 -26.04 16.24 5.62
CA SER A 47 -27.36 15.69 5.27
C SER A 47 -28.45 16.76 5.40
N ALA A 48 -28.53 17.46 6.53
CA ALA A 48 -29.53 18.49 6.77
C ALA A 48 -29.45 19.62 5.72
N VAL A 49 -28.25 20.11 5.41
CA VAL A 49 -28.05 21.15 4.39
C VAL A 49 -28.42 20.65 2.99
N LEU A 50 -27.96 19.46 2.61
CA LEU A 50 -28.21 18.88 1.28
C LEU A 50 -29.71 18.67 1.03
N PHE A 51 -30.40 18.00 1.95
CA PHE A 51 -31.80 17.65 1.76
C PHE A 51 -32.73 18.84 1.98
N GLY A 52 -32.40 19.76 2.90
CA GLY A 52 -33.10 21.04 3.02
C GLY A 52 -33.03 21.86 1.73
N SER A 53 -31.83 22.00 1.16
CA SER A 53 -31.61 22.69 -0.13
C SER A 53 -32.32 21.96 -1.28
N ALA A 54 -32.24 20.63 -1.34
CA ALA A 54 -32.89 19.83 -2.37
C ALA A 54 -34.41 19.92 -2.31
N TRP A 55 -34.99 20.02 -1.11
CA TRP A 55 -36.42 20.24 -0.91
C TRP A 55 -36.85 21.62 -1.42
N CYS A 56 -36.16 22.68 -0.98
CA CYS A 56 -36.46 24.06 -1.42
C CYS A 56 -36.35 24.21 -2.93
N ARG A 57 -35.35 23.57 -3.55
CA ARG A 57 -35.11 23.62 -5.01
C ARG A 57 -35.91 22.58 -5.80
N ARG A 58 -36.77 21.79 -5.15
CA ARG A 58 -37.57 20.71 -5.75
C ARG A 58 -36.74 19.75 -6.62
N ARG A 59 -35.49 19.46 -6.21
CA ARG A 59 -34.57 18.57 -6.92
C ARG A 59 -35.10 17.14 -6.94
N ARG A 60 -34.82 16.41 -8.01
CA ARG A 60 -35.08 14.97 -8.12
C ARG A 60 -33.77 14.22 -8.05
N LEU A 61 -33.55 13.48 -6.97
CA LEU A 61 -32.35 12.66 -6.79
C LEU A 61 -32.54 11.29 -7.47
N THR A 62 -31.50 10.69 -8.01
CA THR A 62 -31.54 9.34 -8.58
C THR A 62 -30.51 8.45 -7.91
N LEU A 63 -30.87 7.17 -7.78
CA LEU A 63 -29.99 6.11 -7.29
C LEU A 63 -30.06 4.98 -8.30
N GLU A 64 -28.91 4.59 -8.81
CA GLU A 64 -28.78 3.44 -9.69
C GLU A 64 -27.76 2.48 -9.12
N PHE A 65 -28.09 1.19 -9.13
CA PHE A 65 -27.14 0.14 -8.78
C PHE A 65 -26.32 -0.24 -10.02
N VAL A 66 -25.01 0.02 -9.98
CA VAL A 66 -24.10 -0.20 -11.11
C VAL A 66 -22.90 -1.05 -10.64
N PRO A 67 -23.04 -2.39 -10.59
CA PRO A 67 -21.93 -3.27 -10.24
C PRO A 67 -20.90 -3.27 -11.38
N ARG A 68 -19.66 -2.86 -11.07
CA ARG A 68 -18.55 -2.90 -12.03
C ARG A 68 -17.64 -4.10 -11.74
N PRO A 69 -17.28 -4.90 -12.76
CA PRO A 69 -16.35 -6.02 -12.63
C PRO A 69 -15.07 -5.73 -11.88
N GLN A 70 -14.45 -4.60 -12.21
CA GLN A 70 -13.22 -4.17 -11.58
C GLN A 70 -13.34 -3.96 -10.07
N HIS A 71 -14.48 -3.44 -9.58
CA HIS A 71 -14.64 -3.12 -8.16
C HIS A 71 -14.91 -4.36 -7.31
N TYR A 72 -15.83 -5.24 -7.75
CA TYR A 72 -16.12 -6.44 -6.96
C TYR A 72 -14.95 -7.42 -6.99
N LEU A 73 -14.25 -7.55 -8.14
CA LEU A 73 -13.11 -8.45 -8.22
C LEU A 73 -12.01 -7.97 -7.27
N GLN A 74 -11.66 -6.68 -7.31
CA GLN A 74 -10.66 -6.12 -6.40
C GLN A 74 -11.08 -6.25 -4.93
N ALA A 75 -12.36 -6.08 -4.60
CA ALA A 75 -12.87 -6.34 -3.25
C ALA A 75 -12.64 -7.80 -2.83
N CYS A 76 -12.91 -8.78 -3.69
CA CYS A 76 -12.65 -10.21 -3.42
C CYS A 76 -11.15 -10.48 -3.22
N LEU A 77 -10.29 -9.94 -4.09
CA LEU A 77 -8.84 -10.14 -4.00
C LEU A 77 -8.28 -9.58 -2.69
N GLN A 78 -8.69 -8.37 -2.31
CA GLN A 78 -8.25 -7.74 -1.08
C GLN A 78 -8.83 -8.41 0.16
N THR A 79 -10.07 -8.92 0.09
CA THR A 79 -10.64 -9.73 1.17
C THR A 79 -9.83 -11.01 1.38
N ALA A 80 -9.42 -11.69 0.30
CA ALA A 80 -8.57 -12.88 0.39
C ALA A 80 -7.22 -12.56 1.05
N ILE A 81 -6.65 -11.38 0.76
CA ILE A 81 -5.42 -10.90 1.41
C ILE A 81 -5.65 -10.64 2.89
N PHE A 82 -6.69 -9.89 3.27
CA PHE A 82 -7.00 -9.64 4.67
C PHE A 82 -7.25 -10.94 5.45
N ALA A 83 -7.91 -11.92 4.83
CA ALA A 83 -8.14 -13.22 5.44
C ALA A 83 -6.83 -13.98 5.66
N TYR A 84 -5.97 -14.07 4.63
CA TYR A 84 -4.72 -14.81 4.71
C TYR A 84 -3.71 -14.12 5.63
N TRP A 85 -3.46 -12.84 5.44
CA TRP A 85 -2.55 -12.05 6.27
C TRP A 85 -3.03 -11.93 7.71
N GLY A 86 -4.34 -11.72 7.92
CA GLY A 86 -4.92 -11.62 9.26
C GLY A 86 -4.79 -12.89 10.10
N TRP A 87 -4.64 -14.06 9.45
CA TRP A 87 -4.33 -15.31 10.12
C TRP A 87 -2.96 -15.28 10.83
N TYR A 88 -1.99 -14.55 10.26
CA TYR A 88 -0.62 -14.44 10.78
C TYR A 88 -0.38 -13.14 11.56
N TRP A 89 -1.24 -12.12 11.40
CA TRP A 89 -1.16 -10.89 12.16
C TRP A 89 -2.51 -10.50 12.76
N ARG A 90 -2.67 -10.80 14.05
CA ARG A 90 -3.94 -10.66 14.78
C ARG A 90 -4.53 -9.26 14.74
N GLN A 91 -3.69 -8.23 14.63
CA GLN A 91 -4.11 -6.83 14.56
C GLN A 91 -5.12 -6.56 13.44
N VAL A 92 -5.07 -7.32 12.33
CA VAL A 92 -6.06 -7.24 11.24
C VAL A 92 -7.46 -7.55 11.77
N TYR A 93 -7.60 -8.64 12.53
CA TYR A 93 -8.88 -9.01 13.14
C TYR A 93 -9.22 -8.09 14.31
N ASP A 94 -8.25 -7.66 15.12
CA ASP A 94 -8.54 -6.71 16.19
C ASP A 94 -9.06 -5.37 15.64
N SER A 95 -8.79 -5.05 14.37
CA SER A 95 -9.24 -3.83 13.68
C SER A 95 -10.41 -4.06 12.71
N TYR A 96 -10.98 -5.27 12.58
CA TYR A 96 -11.98 -5.55 11.53
C TYR A 96 -13.21 -4.63 11.65
N TYR A 97 -13.66 -4.34 12.87
CA TYR A 97 -14.83 -3.50 13.11
C TYR A 97 -14.58 -2.05 12.66
N LEU A 98 -13.34 -1.57 12.75
CA LEU A 98 -12.94 -0.25 12.26
C LEU A 98 -12.91 -0.21 10.72
N VAL A 99 -12.51 -1.30 10.07
CA VAL A 99 -12.55 -1.40 8.59
C VAL A 99 -14.00 -1.43 8.09
N ILE A 100 -14.90 -2.14 8.78
CA ILE A 100 -16.32 -2.14 8.43
C ILE A 100 -16.94 -0.75 8.68
N ALA A 101 -16.62 -0.09 9.80
CA ALA A 101 -17.05 1.27 10.07
C ALA A 101 -16.61 2.25 8.98
N GLN A 102 -15.37 2.12 8.49
CA GLN A 102 -14.85 2.87 7.35
C GLN A 102 -15.66 2.64 6.08
N LEU A 103 -16.11 1.40 5.78
CA LEU A 103 -16.98 1.11 4.64
C LEU A 103 -18.34 1.82 4.78
N VAL A 104 -18.97 1.74 5.95
CA VAL A 104 -20.27 2.41 6.20
C VAL A 104 -20.12 3.93 6.06
N PHE A 105 -19.07 4.51 6.65
CA PHE A 105 -18.72 5.92 6.48
C PHE A 105 -18.52 6.29 5.01
N ALA A 106 -17.76 5.48 4.28
CA ALA A 106 -17.47 5.70 2.86
C ALA A 106 -18.73 5.70 1.99
N TYR A 107 -19.68 4.79 2.25
CA TYR A 107 -20.98 4.82 1.56
C TYR A 107 -21.79 6.07 1.89
N ALA A 108 -21.87 6.47 3.17
CA ALA A 108 -22.55 7.70 3.57
C ALA A 108 -21.93 8.93 2.89
N PHE A 109 -20.61 9.02 2.91
CA PHE A 109 -19.85 10.14 2.36
C PHE A 109 -19.96 10.22 0.83
N ASP A 110 -19.71 9.12 0.10
CA ASP A 110 -19.81 9.09 -1.38
C ASP A 110 -21.23 9.40 -1.86
N LEU A 111 -22.25 8.94 -1.13
CA LEU A 111 -23.66 9.24 -1.40
C LEU A 111 -23.98 10.73 -1.23
N LEU A 112 -23.61 11.33 -0.10
CA LEU A 112 -23.84 12.77 0.15
C LEU A 112 -23.04 13.63 -0.82
N LEU A 113 -21.78 13.28 -1.08
CA LEU A 113 -20.92 13.98 -2.03
C LEU A 113 -21.48 13.94 -3.45
N SER A 114 -21.89 12.75 -3.91
CA SER A 114 -22.46 12.57 -5.24
C SER A 114 -23.73 13.39 -5.39
N TRP A 115 -24.69 13.29 -4.47
CA TRP A 115 -25.93 14.07 -4.53
C TRP A 115 -25.76 15.57 -4.35
N SER A 116 -24.72 15.99 -3.64
CA SER A 116 -24.38 17.41 -3.52
C SER A 116 -23.95 18.00 -4.86
N ARG A 117 -23.15 17.24 -5.62
CA ARG A 117 -22.60 17.72 -6.89
C ARG A 117 -23.45 17.39 -8.10
N ARG A 118 -24.09 16.23 -8.10
CA ARG A 118 -24.88 15.67 -9.20
C ARG A 118 -26.18 15.14 -8.65
N ASP A 119 -27.30 15.32 -9.33
CA ASP A 119 -28.57 14.71 -8.88
C ASP A 119 -28.57 13.17 -8.92
N HIS A 120 -27.45 12.52 -9.23
CA HIS A 120 -27.33 11.10 -9.50
C HIS A 120 -26.27 10.43 -8.63
N TYR A 121 -26.64 9.36 -7.94
CA TYR A 121 -25.73 8.48 -7.20
C TYR A 121 -25.71 7.07 -7.81
N ARG A 122 -24.50 6.52 -7.97
CA ARG A 122 -24.27 5.15 -8.45
C ARG A 122 -23.82 4.27 -7.31
N LEU A 123 -24.75 3.51 -6.74
CA LEU A 123 -24.45 2.51 -5.73
C LEU A 123 -23.63 1.38 -6.39
N SER A 124 -22.42 1.15 -5.88
CA SER A 124 -21.51 0.15 -6.43
C SER A 124 -20.55 -0.39 -5.35
N PHE A 125 -19.71 -1.35 -5.72
CA PHE A 125 -18.64 -1.87 -4.86
C PHE A 125 -17.43 -0.93 -4.74
N LEU A 126 -17.47 0.29 -5.31
CA LEU A 126 -16.34 1.23 -5.30
C LEU A 126 -15.75 1.49 -3.89
N PRO A 127 -16.54 1.64 -2.81
CA PRO A 127 -15.97 1.87 -1.49
C PRO A 127 -15.07 0.75 -0.97
N PHE A 128 -15.32 -0.51 -1.38
CA PHE A 128 -14.53 -1.65 -0.93
C PHE A 128 -13.06 -1.53 -1.34
N PRO A 129 -12.71 -1.46 -2.64
CA PRO A 129 -11.33 -1.23 -3.06
C PRO A 129 -10.66 -0.01 -2.43
N ILE A 130 -11.38 1.09 -2.24
CA ILE A 130 -10.79 2.31 -1.67
C ILE A 130 -10.42 2.08 -0.20
N VAL A 131 -11.38 1.60 0.60
CA VAL A 131 -11.16 1.36 2.04
C VAL A 131 -10.12 0.27 2.24
N PHE A 132 -10.25 -0.86 1.54
CA PHE A 132 -9.32 -1.97 1.66
C PHE A 132 -7.91 -1.63 1.20
N SER A 133 -7.74 -0.96 0.06
CA SER A 133 -6.40 -0.50 -0.37
C SER A 133 -5.79 0.44 0.66
N THR A 134 -6.56 1.42 1.14
CA THR A 134 -6.07 2.36 2.16
C THR A 134 -5.53 1.61 3.37
N ASN A 135 -6.32 0.67 3.92
CA ASN A 135 -5.88 -0.13 5.08
C ASN A 135 -4.75 -1.13 4.74
N LEU A 136 -4.66 -1.68 3.53
CA LEU A 136 -3.52 -2.55 3.16
C LEU A 136 -2.17 -1.83 3.14
N PHE A 137 -2.17 -0.50 3.09
CA PHE A 137 -0.95 0.29 2.98
C PHE A 137 -0.69 1.18 4.19
N LEU A 138 -1.73 1.75 4.81
CA LEU A 138 -1.62 2.67 5.93
C LEU A 138 -2.97 2.78 6.67
N TRP A 139 -3.00 2.46 7.96
CA TRP A 139 -4.08 2.89 8.83
C TRP A 139 -3.57 3.52 10.13
N PHE A 140 -4.34 4.49 10.62
CA PHE A 140 -4.04 5.21 11.86
C PHE A 140 -4.35 4.38 13.10
N LYS A 141 -3.57 4.57 14.17
CA LYS A 141 -3.87 3.99 15.49
C LYS A 141 -5.19 4.56 16.03
N PRO A 142 -5.90 3.83 16.91
CA PRO A 142 -7.20 4.23 17.45
C PRO A 142 -7.28 5.68 17.98
N GLU A 143 -6.21 6.18 18.59
CA GLU A 143 -6.13 7.51 19.19
C GLU A 143 -6.15 8.65 18.15
N TRP A 144 -5.81 8.33 16.91
CA TRP A 144 -5.65 9.26 15.79
C TRP A 144 -6.62 8.95 14.65
N PHE A 145 -7.65 8.15 14.92
CA PHE A 145 -8.49 7.54 13.89
C PHE A 145 -9.35 8.54 13.11
N TYR A 146 -9.53 9.78 13.60
CA TYR A 146 -10.14 10.85 12.82
C TYR A 146 -9.38 11.13 11.51
N PHE A 147 -8.05 10.97 11.49
CA PHE A 147 -7.28 11.06 10.25
C PHE A 147 -7.60 9.94 9.26
N GLN A 148 -8.04 8.76 9.73
CA GLN A 148 -8.51 7.68 8.86
C GLN A 148 -9.76 8.11 8.09
N PHE A 149 -10.74 8.71 8.76
CA PHE A 149 -11.95 9.22 8.11
C PHE A 149 -11.64 10.38 7.17
N MET A 150 -10.73 11.28 7.54
CA MET A 150 -10.27 12.36 6.67
C MET A 150 -9.54 11.83 5.42
N MET A 151 -8.72 10.80 5.56
CA MET A 151 -8.03 10.16 4.44
C MET A 151 -9.01 9.55 3.45
N LEU A 152 -10.03 8.83 3.94
CA LEU A 152 -11.10 8.32 3.08
C LEU A 152 -11.89 9.45 2.41
N ALA A 153 -12.32 10.46 3.19
CA ALA A 153 -13.04 11.61 2.68
C ALA A 153 -12.26 12.32 1.56
N LEU A 154 -10.95 12.50 1.73
CA LEU A 154 -10.06 13.05 0.72
C LEU A 154 -10.01 12.18 -0.54
N GLY A 155 -9.91 10.85 -0.41
CA GLY A 155 -9.92 9.94 -1.54
C GLY A 155 -11.21 10.04 -2.38
N PHE A 156 -12.37 10.03 -1.72
CA PHE A 156 -13.67 10.20 -2.40
C PHE A 156 -13.83 11.59 -3.01
N ALA A 157 -13.43 12.64 -2.29
CA ALA A 157 -13.44 14.01 -2.78
C ALA A 157 -12.55 14.16 -4.01
N ALA A 158 -11.33 13.61 -4.00
CA ALA A 158 -10.41 13.66 -5.13
C ALA A 158 -10.99 12.96 -6.37
N LYS A 159 -11.57 11.76 -6.19
CA LYS A 159 -12.25 11.01 -7.26
C LYS A 159 -13.37 11.82 -7.91
N GLU A 160 -14.13 12.54 -7.12
CA GLU A 160 -15.24 13.33 -7.62
C GLU A 160 -14.75 14.66 -8.20
N LEU A 161 -13.94 15.42 -7.50
CA LEU A 161 -13.56 16.79 -7.86
C LEU A 161 -12.42 16.87 -8.90
N LEU A 162 -11.42 15.98 -8.83
CA LEU A 162 -10.22 16.02 -9.67
C LEU A 162 -10.40 15.14 -10.90
N ARG A 163 -11.06 15.69 -11.92
CA ARG A 163 -11.38 15.02 -13.17
C ARG A 163 -10.81 15.76 -14.37
N TRP A 164 -10.53 15.01 -15.43
CA TRP A 164 -10.08 15.54 -16.71
C TRP A 164 -10.77 14.85 -17.88
N ASN A 165 -10.60 15.43 -19.06
CA ASN A 165 -11.00 14.80 -20.29
C ASN A 165 -9.87 13.87 -20.79
N LYS A 166 -10.15 12.57 -20.84
CA LYS A 166 -9.25 11.55 -21.39
C LYS A 166 -9.84 11.07 -22.73
N HIS A 167 -9.46 11.76 -23.80
CA HIS A 167 -9.89 11.48 -25.19
C HIS A 167 -11.42 11.33 -25.31
N GLY A 168 -12.15 12.40 -25.01
CA GLY A 168 -13.61 12.51 -25.13
C GLY A 168 -14.40 11.97 -23.94
N ARG A 169 -13.76 11.36 -22.93
CA ARG A 169 -14.43 10.83 -21.73
C ARG A 169 -13.96 11.54 -20.46
N GLU A 170 -14.91 12.04 -19.68
CA GLU A 170 -14.64 12.63 -18.37
C GLU A 170 -14.30 11.53 -17.35
N THR A 171 -13.07 11.51 -16.86
CA THR A 171 -12.54 10.50 -15.92
C THR A 171 -11.81 11.17 -14.77
N HIS A 172 -11.74 10.51 -13.62
CA HIS A 172 -10.90 11.02 -12.53
C HIS A 172 -9.42 10.86 -12.89
N ILE A 173 -8.59 11.76 -12.40
CA ILE A 173 -7.15 11.77 -12.69
C ILE A 173 -6.47 10.68 -11.86
N PHE A 174 -6.72 10.69 -10.56
CA PHE A 174 -5.99 9.89 -9.59
C PHE A 174 -6.72 8.63 -9.17
N ASN A 175 -5.97 7.58 -8.86
CA ASN A 175 -6.53 6.48 -8.07
C ASN A 175 -6.93 7.05 -6.69
N PRO A 176 -8.19 6.87 -6.24
CA PRO A 176 -8.70 7.56 -5.06
C PRO A 176 -7.91 7.22 -3.79
N SER A 177 -7.59 5.95 -3.60
CA SER A 177 -6.84 5.48 -2.44
C SER A 177 -5.39 5.95 -2.48
N SER A 178 -4.69 5.81 -3.61
CA SER A 178 -3.29 6.21 -3.72
C SER A 178 -3.08 7.71 -3.55
N PHE A 179 -4.01 8.55 -4.03
CA PHE A 179 -3.94 9.99 -3.83
C PHE A 179 -4.02 10.35 -2.34
N SER A 180 -5.01 9.81 -1.63
CA SER A 180 -5.16 10.06 -0.20
C SER A 180 -3.97 9.52 0.60
N LEU A 181 -3.47 8.33 0.26
CA LEU A 181 -2.29 7.72 0.86
C LEU A 181 -1.06 8.60 0.66
N MET A 182 -0.82 9.13 -0.54
CA MET A 182 0.30 10.03 -0.81
C MET A 182 0.21 11.30 0.03
N VAL A 183 -0.95 11.97 0.07
CA VAL A 183 -1.11 13.22 0.82
C VAL A 183 -0.87 13.01 2.33
N PHE A 184 -1.45 11.96 2.91
CA PHE A 184 -1.25 11.66 4.32
C PHE A 184 0.17 11.16 4.61
N SER A 185 0.77 10.39 3.70
CA SER A 185 2.17 9.96 3.81
C SER A 185 3.12 11.16 3.83
N LEU A 186 2.95 12.12 2.92
CA LEU A 186 3.74 13.35 2.92
C LEU A 186 3.56 14.15 4.22
N GLY A 187 2.33 14.26 4.73
CA GLY A 187 2.07 14.88 6.03
C GLY A 187 2.78 14.18 7.19
N LEU A 188 2.77 12.84 7.21
CA LEU A 188 3.45 12.04 8.24
C LEU A 188 4.97 12.14 8.17
N ILE A 189 5.52 12.20 6.95
CA ILE A 189 6.95 12.40 6.71
C ILE A 189 7.37 13.79 7.21
N LEU A 190 6.68 14.85 6.77
CA LEU A 190 7.02 16.24 7.10
C LEU A 190 6.88 16.55 8.60
N THR A 191 5.96 15.88 9.28
CA THR A 191 5.74 16.07 10.73
C THR A 191 6.55 15.12 11.61
N GLY A 192 7.23 14.14 11.02
CA GLY A 192 7.96 13.10 11.76
C GLY A 192 7.07 12.14 12.56
N LYS A 193 5.75 12.11 12.33
CA LYS A 193 4.77 11.38 13.16
C LYS A 193 4.35 10.02 12.61
N THR A 194 5.24 9.28 11.95
CA THR A 194 4.89 7.99 11.34
C THR A 194 4.37 6.95 12.37
N ASP A 195 4.84 7.05 13.61
CA ASP A 195 4.53 6.23 14.77
C ASP A 195 3.07 6.30 15.25
N ILE A 196 2.28 7.29 14.80
CA ILE A 196 0.83 7.35 15.06
C ILE A 196 0.02 6.40 14.15
N THR A 197 0.70 5.71 13.23
CA THR A 197 0.10 4.75 12.29
C THR A 197 0.64 3.35 12.54
N TRP A 198 0.03 2.37 11.88
CA TRP A 198 0.54 1.01 11.78
C TRP A 198 1.37 0.78 10.51
N GLY A 199 1.74 1.84 9.77
CA GLY A 199 2.34 1.71 8.43
C GLY A 199 3.61 0.87 8.37
N LYS A 200 4.48 1.00 9.38
CA LYS A 200 5.72 0.21 9.48
C LYS A 200 5.40 -1.27 9.74
N GLU A 201 4.55 -1.54 10.72
CA GLU A 201 4.13 -2.89 11.10
C GLU A 201 3.39 -3.58 9.95
N ILE A 202 2.53 -2.86 9.22
CA ILE A 202 1.84 -3.36 8.04
C ILE A 202 2.87 -3.80 6.99
N ALA A 203 3.86 -2.96 6.68
CA ALA A 203 4.87 -3.26 5.66
C ALA A 203 5.71 -4.50 6.00
N ILE A 204 6.02 -4.71 7.29
CA ILE A 204 6.82 -5.84 7.77
C ILE A 204 5.98 -7.12 7.87
N THR A 205 4.82 -7.06 8.51
CA THR A 205 3.99 -8.24 8.82
C THR A 205 3.36 -8.87 7.59
N GLN A 206 3.25 -8.13 6.49
CA GLN A 206 2.85 -8.66 5.18
C GLN A 206 3.78 -9.77 4.68
N PHE A 207 5.00 -9.88 5.22
CA PHE A 207 5.93 -10.96 4.91
C PHE A 207 5.70 -12.23 5.75
N TYR A 208 4.91 -12.18 6.82
CA TYR A 208 4.74 -13.31 7.75
C TYR A 208 4.07 -14.54 7.13
N PRO A 209 3.00 -14.41 6.31
CA PRO A 209 2.38 -15.57 5.70
C PRO A 209 3.35 -16.26 4.74
N PRO A 210 3.48 -17.60 4.78
CA PRO A 210 4.32 -18.33 3.84
C PRO A 210 3.82 -18.14 2.41
N HIS A 211 4.72 -18.12 1.44
CA HIS A 211 4.43 -18.06 0.01
C HIS A 211 3.57 -16.85 -0.39
N MET A 212 3.68 -15.73 0.32
CA MET A 212 2.84 -14.56 0.09
C MET A 212 3.01 -13.99 -1.33
N TYR A 213 4.23 -14.01 -1.89
CA TYR A 213 4.43 -13.60 -3.29
C TYR A 213 3.66 -14.48 -4.28
N LEU A 214 3.69 -15.80 -4.10
CA LEU A 214 2.94 -16.75 -4.94
C LEU A 214 1.44 -16.52 -4.78
N PHE A 215 0.97 -16.31 -3.54
CA PHE A 215 -0.42 -15.99 -3.26
C PHE A 215 -0.87 -14.72 -4.01
N ILE A 216 -0.13 -13.61 -3.88
CA ILE A 216 -0.43 -12.35 -4.59
C ILE A 216 -0.42 -12.53 -6.11
N PHE A 217 0.56 -13.28 -6.62
CA PHE A 217 0.64 -13.60 -8.04
C PHE A 217 -0.61 -14.33 -8.52
N LEU A 218 -1.01 -15.41 -7.85
CA LEU A 218 -2.15 -16.25 -8.21
C LEU A 218 -3.48 -15.50 -8.14
N ILE A 219 -3.72 -14.76 -7.05
CA ILE A 219 -4.95 -13.98 -6.90
C ILE A 219 -4.98 -12.78 -7.85
N GLY A 220 -3.82 -12.32 -8.34
CA GLY A 220 -3.74 -11.27 -9.36
C GLY A 220 -4.18 -11.72 -10.75
N LEU A 221 -4.07 -13.02 -11.08
CA LEU A 221 -4.33 -13.57 -12.42
C LEU A 221 -5.73 -13.26 -12.98
N PRO A 222 -6.84 -13.34 -12.20
CA PRO A 222 -8.16 -12.98 -12.69
C PRO A 222 -8.26 -11.52 -13.17
N ALA A 223 -7.70 -10.58 -12.41
CA ALA A 223 -7.69 -9.16 -12.78
C ALA A 223 -6.82 -8.92 -14.02
N GLN A 224 -5.67 -9.58 -14.08
CA GLN A 224 -4.78 -9.59 -15.24
C GLN A 224 -5.46 -10.12 -16.49
N TYR A 225 -6.25 -11.19 -16.38
CA TYR A 225 -6.94 -11.81 -17.51
C TYR A 225 -8.08 -10.92 -18.02
N LEU A 226 -8.87 -10.36 -17.10
CA LEU A 226 -10.05 -9.57 -17.44
C LEU A 226 -9.71 -8.16 -17.91
N PHE A 227 -8.68 -7.52 -17.36
CA PHE A 227 -8.38 -6.10 -17.59
C PHE A 227 -7.06 -5.84 -18.33
N GLY A 228 -6.25 -6.88 -18.57
CA GLY A 228 -4.99 -6.76 -19.31
C GLY A 228 -3.92 -5.96 -18.57
N VAL A 229 -3.97 -5.94 -17.23
CA VAL A 229 -3.06 -5.15 -16.38
C VAL A 229 -1.67 -5.77 -16.25
N THR A 230 -1.46 -6.99 -16.74
CA THR A 230 -0.13 -7.63 -16.83
C THR A 230 0.87 -6.78 -17.59
N THR A 231 0.40 -6.03 -18.60
CA THR A 231 1.22 -5.08 -19.36
C THR A 231 1.80 -3.94 -18.53
N MET A 232 1.30 -3.74 -17.30
CA MET A 232 1.85 -2.78 -16.32
C MET A 232 2.62 -3.50 -15.22
N THR A 233 2.03 -4.55 -14.65
CA THR A 233 2.60 -5.31 -13.53
C THR A 233 3.92 -5.98 -13.89
N MET A 234 4.00 -6.67 -15.02
CA MET A 234 5.21 -7.40 -15.42
C MET A 234 6.40 -6.44 -15.63
N PRO A 235 6.28 -5.34 -16.41
CA PRO A 235 7.37 -4.36 -16.53
C PRO A 235 7.78 -3.74 -15.19
N ALA A 236 6.85 -3.41 -14.30
CA ALA A 236 7.17 -2.89 -12.98
C ALA A 236 8.05 -3.87 -12.16
N VAL A 237 7.66 -5.15 -12.15
CA VAL A 237 8.44 -6.21 -11.48
C VAL A 237 9.80 -6.38 -12.15
N MET A 238 9.83 -6.53 -13.47
CA MET A 238 11.07 -6.75 -14.21
C MET A 238 12.06 -5.60 -14.03
N THR A 239 11.59 -4.35 -14.10
CA THR A 239 12.46 -3.18 -13.92
C THR A 239 13.07 -3.15 -12.53
N THR A 240 12.28 -3.41 -11.48
CA THR A 240 12.78 -3.44 -10.10
C THR A 240 13.77 -4.60 -9.90
N TYR A 241 13.43 -5.79 -10.40
CA TYR A 241 14.28 -6.97 -10.32
C TYR A 241 15.62 -6.80 -11.06
N LEU A 242 15.58 -6.32 -12.31
CA LEU A 242 16.79 -6.10 -13.11
C LEU A 242 17.68 -5.00 -12.52
N PHE A 243 17.09 -3.94 -11.97
CA PHE A 243 17.84 -2.94 -11.23
C PHE A 243 18.55 -3.56 -10.02
N GLY A 244 17.82 -4.34 -9.21
CA GLY A 244 18.41 -4.98 -8.03
C GLY A 244 19.50 -5.97 -8.39
N LEU A 245 19.37 -6.74 -9.48
CA LEU A 245 20.43 -7.60 -10.00
C LEU A 245 21.68 -6.81 -10.41
N ALA A 246 21.49 -5.70 -11.13
CA ALA A 246 22.60 -4.83 -11.53
C ALA A 246 23.29 -4.22 -10.31
N TYR A 247 22.51 -3.77 -9.32
CA TYR A 247 23.03 -3.21 -8.07
C TYR A 247 23.82 -4.25 -7.26
N TYR A 248 23.28 -5.46 -7.09
CA TYR A 248 23.99 -6.54 -6.40
C TYR A 248 25.28 -6.92 -7.12
N ARG A 249 25.26 -6.99 -8.46
CA ARG A 249 26.46 -7.27 -9.25
C ARG A 249 27.53 -6.18 -9.11
N ALA A 250 27.13 -4.92 -8.95
CA ALA A 250 28.03 -3.79 -8.81
C ALA A 250 28.59 -3.63 -7.39
N THR A 251 27.78 -3.89 -6.36
CA THR A 251 28.11 -3.56 -4.96
C THR A 251 28.41 -4.78 -4.08
N GLY A 252 27.92 -5.96 -4.47
CA GLY A 252 27.93 -7.17 -3.65
C GLY A 252 26.87 -7.21 -2.54
N VAL A 253 25.99 -6.19 -2.46
CA VAL A 253 24.90 -6.11 -1.47
C VAL A 253 23.55 -5.86 -2.15
N TYR A 254 22.46 -6.21 -1.46
CA TYR A 254 21.11 -6.01 -1.99
C TYR A 254 20.63 -4.58 -1.79
N PHE A 255 19.96 -4.04 -2.80
CA PHE A 255 19.43 -2.68 -2.73
C PHE A 255 18.27 -2.58 -1.72
N PHE A 256 17.28 -3.47 -1.86
CA PHE A 256 16.26 -3.67 -0.83
C PHE A 256 16.75 -4.75 0.15
N PHE A 257 16.54 -4.53 1.44
CA PHE A 257 17.27 -5.28 2.47
C PHE A 257 16.94 -6.78 2.51
N ASP A 258 15.68 -7.13 2.33
CA ASP A 258 15.18 -8.49 2.53
C ASP A 258 14.87 -9.23 1.21
N SER A 259 15.00 -8.56 0.06
CA SER A 259 14.49 -9.09 -1.21
C SER A 259 14.98 -8.25 -2.40
N TYR A 260 14.77 -8.71 -3.64
CA TYR A 260 14.90 -7.81 -4.79
C TYR A 260 13.69 -6.89 -4.97
N ILE A 261 12.54 -7.30 -4.44
CA ILE A 261 11.28 -6.54 -4.50
C ILE A 261 10.57 -6.77 -3.17
N PRO A 262 10.49 -5.76 -2.28
CA PRO A 262 9.78 -5.88 -1.02
C PRO A 262 8.34 -6.33 -1.24
N ILE A 263 7.82 -7.20 -0.36
CA ILE A 263 6.47 -7.77 -0.51
C ILE A 263 5.40 -6.69 -0.63
N SER A 264 5.58 -5.58 0.09
CA SER A 264 4.64 -4.47 0.09
C SER A 264 4.71 -3.61 -1.19
N VAL A 265 5.87 -3.56 -1.85
CA VAL A 265 6.02 -2.98 -3.19
C VAL A 265 5.35 -3.90 -4.22
N PHE A 266 5.55 -5.22 -4.10
CA PHE A 266 4.91 -6.22 -4.95
C PHE A 266 3.38 -6.17 -4.84
N PHE A 267 2.83 -5.92 -3.64
CA PHE A 267 1.41 -5.61 -3.42
C PHE A 267 0.95 -4.40 -4.24
N GLY A 268 1.69 -3.29 -4.16
CA GLY A 268 1.43 -2.09 -4.93
C GLY A 268 1.36 -2.38 -6.43
N MET A 269 2.29 -3.21 -6.93
CA MET A 269 2.37 -3.63 -8.34
C MET A 269 1.19 -4.51 -8.81
N HIS A 270 0.42 -5.13 -7.91
CA HIS A 270 -0.70 -5.98 -8.29
C HIS A 270 -2.05 -5.30 -8.05
N LEU A 271 -2.15 -4.41 -7.06
CA LEU A 271 -3.45 -3.96 -6.54
C LEU A 271 -3.64 -2.43 -6.49
N LEU A 272 -2.57 -1.65 -6.41
CA LEU A 272 -2.68 -0.20 -6.17
C LEU A 272 -2.69 0.60 -7.47
N PHE A 273 -1.75 0.31 -8.36
CA PHE A 273 -1.56 1.11 -9.57
C PHE A 273 -2.21 0.51 -10.83
N THR A 274 -2.90 -0.62 -10.68
CA THR A 274 -3.48 -1.42 -11.77
C THR A 274 -4.90 -1.02 -12.17
N ASP A 275 -5.45 0.09 -11.66
CA ASP A 275 -6.77 0.57 -12.08
C ASP A 275 -6.75 1.05 -13.55
N PRO A 276 -7.50 0.42 -14.47
CA PRO A 276 -7.51 0.78 -15.88
C PRO A 276 -7.98 2.22 -16.15
N SER A 277 -8.75 2.81 -15.23
CA SER A 277 -9.25 4.17 -15.39
C SER A 277 -8.15 5.22 -15.24
N THR A 278 -7.14 4.94 -14.42
CA THR A 278 -6.02 5.83 -14.08
C THR A 278 -4.68 5.41 -14.70
N ALA A 279 -4.72 4.50 -15.67
CA ALA A 279 -3.56 4.00 -16.40
C ALA A 279 -3.55 4.48 -17.88
N PRO A 280 -2.41 4.46 -18.58
CA PRO A 280 -2.37 4.72 -20.03
C PRO A 280 -3.27 3.78 -20.83
N ARG A 281 -3.74 4.23 -22.00
CA ARG A 281 -4.58 3.41 -22.88
C ARG A 281 -3.79 2.50 -23.80
N THR A 282 -2.65 2.98 -24.30
CA THR A 282 -1.80 2.22 -25.22
C THR A 282 -1.07 1.11 -24.48
N GLU A 283 -0.80 -0.01 -25.16
CA GLU A 283 -0.08 -1.13 -24.55
C GLU A 283 1.36 -0.77 -24.20
N LEU A 284 2.06 -0.10 -25.12
CA LEU A 284 3.39 0.44 -24.87
C LEU A 284 3.36 1.48 -23.73
N GLY A 285 2.36 2.36 -23.70
CA GLY A 285 2.20 3.32 -22.61
C GLY A 285 2.02 2.64 -21.25
N ARG A 286 1.24 1.55 -21.19
CA ARG A 286 1.10 0.73 -19.97
C ARG A 286 2.42 0.09 -19.53
N MET A 287 3.23 -0.39 -20.49
CA MET A 287 4.55 -0.93 -20.18
C MET A 287 5.50 0.15 -19.65
N ILE A 288 5.55 1.31 -20.29
CA ILE A 288 6.34 2.46 -19.83
C ILE A 288 5.89 2.89 -18.43
N PHE A 289 4.59 2.96 -18.19
CA PHE A 289 4.03 3.30 -16.88
C PHE A 289 4.41 2.27 -15.80
N GLY A 290 4.40 0.98 -16.14
CA GLY A 290 4.92 -0.09 -15.30
C GLY A 290 6.39 0.11 -14.93
N SER A 291 7.25 0.30 -15.94
CA SER A 291 8.69 0.52 -15.73
C SER A 291 8.98 1.78 -14.91
N LEU A 292 8.26 2.87 -15.17
CA LEU A 292 8.39 4.12 -14.41
C LEU A 292 7.93 3.96 -12.96
N TYR A 293 6.91 3.14 -12.69
CA TYR A 293 6.54 2.80 -11.32
C TYR A 293 7.67 2.04 -10.61
N GLY A 294 8.23 1.00 -11.24
CA GLY A 294 9.38 0.26 -10.69
C GLY A 294 10.60 1.14 -10.41
N LEU A 295 10.97 2.03 -11.36
CA LEU A 295 12.04 3.02 -11.14
C LEU A 295 11.69 4.04 -10.07
N GLY A 296 10.43 4.47 -10.00
CA GLY A 296 9.93 5.38 -8.98
C GLY A 296 10.09 4.81 -7.58
N ASN A 297 9.77 3.53 -7.38
CA ASN A 297 10.02 2.81 -6.13
C ASN A 297 11.51 2.82 -5.76
N VAL A 298 12.39 2.46 -6.70
CA VAL A 298 13.85 2.45 -6.49
C VAL A 298 14.36 3.85 -6.10
N ALA A 299 13.97 4.88 -6.86
CA ALA A 299 14.42 6.25 -6.62
C ALA A 299 13.90 6.78 -5.28
N LEU A 300 12.63 6.56 -4.96
CA LEU A 300 12.04 7.02 -3.70
C LEU A 300 12.60 6.27 -2.50
N TYR A 301 12.86 4.97 -2.63
CA TYR A 301 13.55 4.20 -1.59
C TYR A 301 14.90 4.82 -1.25
N TYR A 302 15.72 5.11 -2.27
CA TYR A 302 17.01 5.77 -2.08
C TYR A 302 16.88 7.15 -1.41
N VAL A 303 15.93 7.97 -1.87
CA VAL A 303 15.70 9.32 -1.34
C VAL A 303 15.23 9.27 0.12
N LEU A 304 14.29 8.39 0.45
CA LEU A 304 13.75 8.23 1.80
C LEU A 304 14.83 7.73 2.76
N HIS A 305 15.59 6.71 2.34
CA HIS A 305 16.71 6.16 3.10
C HIS A 305 17.76 7.24 3.39
N SER A 306 18.19 7.98 2.36
CA SER A 306 19.16 9.07 2.50
C SER A 306 18.66 10.21 3.41
N ALA A 307 17.34 10.40 3.49
CA ALA A 307 16.71 11.39 4.37
C ALA A 307 16.45 10.86 5.80
N GLY A 308 16.78 9.61 6.12
CA GLY A 308 16.49 8.99 7.42
C GLY A 308 15.00 8.79 7.69
N VAL A 309 14.17 8.77 6.63
CA VAL A 309 12.72 8.62 6.70
C VAL A 309 12.35 7.16 6.43
N PRO A 310 11.30 6.59 7.07
CA PRO A 310 10.90 5.21 6.85
C PRO A 310 10.67 4.88 5.36
N GLU A 311 11.34 3.85 4.86
CA GLU A 311 11.42 3.57 3.43
C GLU A 311 10.12 3.03 2.84
N PHE A 312 9.23 2.47 3.68
CA PHE A 312 7.96 1.87 3.21
C PHE A 312 7.02 2.85 2.50
N TYR A 313 7.27 4.17 2.56
CA TYR A 313 6.50 5.16 1.79
C TYR A 313 6.80 5.11 0.28
N ASP A 314 7.90 4.48 -0.14
CA ASP A 314 8.34 4.32 -1.53
C ASP A 314 7.26 3.78 -2.47
N LYS A 315 6.36 2.91 -1.97
CA LYS A 315 5.24 2.33 -2.71
C LYS A 315 4.00 3.23 -2.81
N LEU A 316 3.90 4.28 -1.98
CA LEU A 316 2.70 5.12 -1.87
C LEU A 316 2.80 6.40 -2.70
N LEU A 317 4.00 6.96 -2.78
CA LEU A 317 4.26 8.25 -3.44
C LEU A 317 4.27 8.23 -4.98
N PRO A 318 4.72 7.17 -5.70
CA PRO A 318 4.86 7.25 -7.16
C PRO A 318 3.51 7.29 -7.90
N VAL A 319 2.47 6.61 -7.41
CA VAL A 319 1.24 6.37 -8.18
C VAL A 319 0.55 7.68 -8.59
N PRO A 320 0.30 8.66 -7.70
CA PRO A 320 -0.38 9.88 -8.11
C PRO A 320 0.46 10.75 -9.06
N ILE A 321 1.79 10.73 -8.91
CA ILE A 321 2.71 11.42 -9.83
C ILE A 321 2.54 10.84 -11.25
N LEU A 322 2.56 9.51 -11.35
CA LEU A 322 2.36 8.82 -12.63
C LEU A 322 0.95 9.01 -13.19
N ASN A 323 -0.09 9.10 -12.33
CA ASN A 323 -1.46 9.33 -12.76
C ASN A 323 -1.61 10.67 -13.52
N VAL A 324 -0.91 11.73 -13.10
CA VAL A 324 -0.90 13.01 -13.83
C VAL A 324 -0.15 12.88 -15.16
N MET A 325 0.85 12.01 -15.23
CA MET A 325 1.68 11.81 -16.42
C MET A 325 1.06 10.91 -17.50
N ILE A 326 -0.09 10.24 -17.26
CA ILE A 326 -0.56 9.20 -18.21
C ILE A 326 -0.80 9.70 -19.64
N GLN A 327 -1.27 10.94 -19.81
CA GLN A 327 -1.50 11.49 -21.16
C GLN A 327 -0.19 11.82 -21.87
N LEU A 328 0.84 12.23 -21.12
CA LEU A 328 2.18 12.44 -21.65
C LEU A 328 2.81 11.10 -22.04
N ILE A 329 2.64 10.07 -21.20
CA ILE A 329 3.12 8.71 -21.47
C ILE A 329 2.45 8.14 -22.73
N ASP A 330 1.12 8.28 -22.87
CA ASP A 330 0.41 7.85 -24.08
C ASP A 330 0.89 8.63 -25.34
N ARG A 331 1.14 9.93 -25.22
CA ARG A 331 1.71 10.74 -26.31
C ARG A 331 3.11 10.29 -26.69
N ALA A 332 3.98 10.04 -25.71
CA ALA A 332 5.33 9.55 -25.94
C ALA A 332 5.30 8.16 -26.60
N ALA A 333 4.47 7.25 -26.11
CA ALA A 333 4.29 5.91 -26.67
C ALA A 333 3.82 5.95 -28.14
N GLY A 334 3.04 6.96 -28.53
CA GLY A 334 2.59 7.18 -29.91
C GLY A 334 3.60 7.87 -30.83
N SER A 335 4.78 8.27 -30.33
CA SER A 335 5.80 8.93 -31.14
C SER A 335 6.46 7.98 -32.15
N GLU A 336 6.92 8.50 -33.28
CA GLU A 336 7.56 7.69 -34.33
C GLU A 336 8.78 6.90 -33.82
N LEU A 337 9.54 7.50 -32.90
CA LEU A 337 10.72 6.88 -32.29
C LEU A 337 10.36 5.62 -31.48
N LEU A 338 9.27 5.67 -30.73
CA LEU A 338 8.83 4.57 -29.87
C LEU A 338 7.89 3.59 -30.58
N ARG A 339 7.32 3.95 -31.74
CA ARG A 339 6.44 3.10 -32.54
C ARG A 339 7.07 1.75 -32.90
N ARG A 340 8.39 1.70 -33.10
CA ARG A 340 9.12 0.44 -33.39
C ARG A 340 9.10 -0.57 -32.24
N PHE A 341 8.89 -0.09 -31.01
CA PHE A 341 8.81 -0.91 -29.81
C PHE A 341 7.36 -1.19 -29.41
N ASP A 342 6.37 -0.76 -30.20
CA ASP A 342 4.97 -1.03 -29.91
C ASP A 342 4.67 -2.53 -30.02
N PRO A 343 4.34 -3.20 -28.90
CA PRO A 343 4.02 -4.62 -28.91
C PRO A 343 2.81 -4.93 -29.79
N SER A 344 1.94 -3.94 -30.08
CA SER A 344 0.76 -4.09 -30.94
C SER A 344 1.09 -4.56 -32.36
N GLY A 345 2.32 -4.34 -32.83
CA GLY A 345 2.80 -4.86 -34.10
C GLY A 345 3.03 -6.37 -34.09
N PHE A 346 3.32 -6.96 -32.94
CA PHE A 346 3.68 -8.37 -32.78
C PHE A 346 2.45 -9.21 -32.36
N GLY A 347 2.19 -10.31 -33.08
CA GLY A 347 1.03 -11.16 -32.78
C GLY A 347 -0.32 -10.47 -33.04
N ARG A 348 -0.47 -9.78 -34.17
CA ARG A 348 -1.72 -9.09 -34.60
C ARG A 348 -2.97 -9.97 -34.56
N SER A 349 -2.81 -11.30 -34.62
CA SER A 349 -3.88 -12.29 -34.51
C SER A 349 -4.41 -12.47 -33.07
N LEU A 350 -3.66 -12.05 -32.06
CA LEU A 350 -4.03 -12.10 -30.65
C LEU A 350 -4.71 -10.78 -30.26
N VAL A 351 -6.02 -10.82 -30.05
CA VAL A 351 -6.83 -9.65 -29.65
C VAL A 351 -7.56 -9.92 -28.34
N GLY A 352 -7.75 -8.87 -27.55
CA GLY A 352 -8.54 -8.91 -26.31
C GLY A 352 -8.02 -9.96 -25.32
N ARG A 353 -8.90 -10.86 -24.87
CA ARG A 353 -8.56 -11.87 -23.84
C ARG A 353 -7.48 -12.86 -24.27
N ARG A 354 -7.36 -13.18 -25.56
CA ARG A 354 -6.28 -14.06 -26.05
C ARG A 354 -4.92 -13.39 -25.90
N ARG A 355 -4.86 -12.07 -26.12
CA ARG A 355 -3.66 -11.28 -25.89
C ARG A 355 -3.32 -11.17 -24.41
N ASN A 356 -4.32 -10.96 -23.55
CA ASN A 356 -4.13 -10.98 -22.10
C ASN A 356 -3.58 -12.33 -21.62
N LEU A 357 -4.06 -13.46 -22.17
CA LEU A 357 -3.51 -14.78 -21.86
C LEU A 357 -2.06 -14.94 -22.30
N ALA A 358 -1.69 -14.44 -23.47
CA ALA A 358 -0.30 -14.48 -23.93
C ALA A 358 0.62 -13.70 -22.97
N TYR A 359 0.20 -12.51 -22.53
CA TYR A 359 0.94 -11.76 -21.52
C TYR A 359 0.97 -12.46 -20.17
N ILE A 360 -0.12 -13.08 -19.73
CA ILE A 360 -0.13 -13.89 -18.52
C ILE A 360 0.82 -15.07 -18.64
N ALA A 361 0.84 -15.79 -19.75
CA ALA A 361 1.74 -16.92 -19.95
C ALA A 361 3.21 -16.48 -19.86
N LEU A 362 3.56 -15.37 -20.54
CA LEU A 362 4.89 -14.77 -20.42
C LEU A 362 5.19 -14.34 -18.98
N TRP A 363 4.23 -13.70 -18.32
CA TRP A 363 4.36 -13.26 -16.94
C TRP A 363 4.54 -14.44 -15.96
N THR A 364 3.83 -15.55 -16.16
CA THR A 364 4.00 -16.78 -15.39
C THR A 364 5.39 -17.36 -15.58
N ILE A 365 5.94 -17.35 -16.80
CA ILE A 365 7.31 -17.79 -17.05
C ILE A 365 8.30 -16.87 -16.32
N VAL A 366 8.14 -15.55 -16.43
CA VAL A 366 8.98 -14.57 -15.71
C VAL A 366 8.90 -14.77 -14.20
N PHE A 367 7.69 -14.93 -13.65
CA PHE A 367 7.49 -15.16 -12.23
C PHE A 367 8.13 -16.48 -11.77
N ALA A 368 7.95 -17.56 -12.53
CA ALA A 368 8.56 -18.85 -12.21
C ALA A 368 10.10 -18.79 -12.25
N MET A 369 10.68 -18.13 -13.26
CA MET A 369 12.13 -17.94 -13.37
C MET A 369 12.68 -17.09 -12.21
N THR A 370 12.04 -15.96 -11.92
CA THR A 370 12.45 -15.08 -10.81
C THR A 370 12.28 -15.75 -9.46
N SER A 371 11.25 -16.59 -9.28
CA SER A 371 11.06 -17.37 -8.05
C SER A 371 12.10 -18.49 -7.90
N ALA A 372 12.40 -19.22 -8.98
CA ALA A 372 13.45 -20.24 -8.99
C ALA A 372 14.85 -19.65 -8.72
N ALA A 373 15.11 -18.44 -9.22
CA ALA A 373 16.33 -17.69 -8.96
C ALA A 373 16.37 -17.03 -7.56
N GLN A 374 15.39 -17.32 -6.69
CA GLN A 374 15.21 -16.70 -5.37
C GLN A 374 15.07 -15.18 -5.43
N GLY A 375 14.72 -14.63 -6.59
CA GLY A 375 14.46 -13.20 -6.80
C GLY A 375 13.17 -12.72 -6.14
N VAL A 376 12.15 -13.60 -6.15
CA VAL A 376 10.83 -13.36 -5.56
C VAL A 376 10.42 -14.60 -4.76
N GLY A 377 10.12 -14.46 -3.48
CA GLY A 377 9.77 -15.57 -2.60
C GLY A 377 10.31 -15.44 -1.18
N ASP A 378 10.20 -16.52 -0.41
CA ASP A 378 10.43 -16.50 1.04
C ASP A 378 11.87 -16.86 1.44
N LYS A 379 12.74 -17.14 0.47
CA LYS A 379 14.09 -17.68 0.70
C LYS A 379 15.16 -16.83 0.02
N HIS A 380 15.05 -15.51 0.16
CA HIS A 380 16.03 -14.59 -0.43
C HIS A 380 17.30 -14.52 0.46
N PRO A 381 18.52 -14.58 -0.09
CA PRO A 381 19.74 -14.58 0.73
C PRO A 381 19.92 -13.32 1.59
N GLY A 382 19.37 -12.18 1.14
CA GLY A 382 19.33 -10.93 1.93
C GLY A 382 18.50 -11.03 3.22
N GLN A 383 17.75 -12.11 3.45
CA GLN A 383 17.05 -12.34 4.73
C GLN A 383 17.93 -13.05 5.74
N SER A 384 19.08 -13.57 5.31
CA SER A 384 19.97 -14.35 6.17
C SER A 384 20.92 -13.43 6.94
N VAL A 385 20.96 -13.59 8.27
CA VAL A 385 21.95 -12.89 9.11
C VAL A 385 23.39 -13.16 8.65
N PRO A 386 23.79 -14.41 8.30
CA PRO A 386 25.15 -14.69 7.86
C PRO A 386 25.58 -13.98 6.56
N PHE A 387 24.64 -13.55 5.71
CA PHE A 387 24.95 -12.72 4.55
C PHE A 387 25.41 -11.33 5.00
N TRP A 388 24.63 -10.68 5.87
CA TRP A 388 24.93 -9.33 6.34
C TRP A 388 26.14 -9.27 7.27
N GLN A 389 26.39 -10.31 8.06
CA GLN A 389 27.62 -10.43 8.84
C GLN A 389 28.87 -10.43 7.95
N ARG A 390 28.88 -11.22 6.87
CA ARG A 390 29.98 -11.23 5.89
C ARG A 390 30.11 -9.89 5.16
N ALA A 391 29.00 -9.32 4.70
CA ALA A 391 29.03 -8.04 4.01
C ALA A 391 29.56 -6.90 4.92
N CYS A 392 29.19 -6.90 6.20
CA CYS A 392 29.72 -5.95 7.18
C CYS A 392 31.22 -6.20 7.47
N ALA A 393 31.65 -7.46 7.57
CA ALA A 393 33.07 -7.80 7.74
C ALA A 393 33.93 -7.37 6.54
N GLU A 394 33.37 -7.44 5.32
CA GLU A 394 34.00 -6.97 4.07
C GLU A 394 33.91 -5.44 3.86
N ASP A 395 33.44 -4.68 4.85
CA ASP A 395 33.26 -3.21 4.79
C ASP A 395 32.40 -2.75 3.59
N ARG A 396 31.40 -3.57 3.22
CA ARG A 396 30.46 -3.22 2.14
C ARG A 396 29.59 -2.05 2.59
N LEU A 397 29.35 -1.13 1.65
CA LEU A 397 28.55 0.06 1.88
C LEU A 397 27.20 -0.27 2.54
N HIS A 398 26.88 0.44 3.63
CA HIS A 398 25.67 0.29 4.45
C HIS A 398 25.44 -1.08 5.13
N ALA A 399 26.29 -2.10 4.92
CA ALA A 399 26.04 -3.45 5.42
C ALA A 399 26.00 -3.54 6.94
N CYS A 400 26.90 -2.86 7.66
CA CYS A 400 26.92 -2.87 9.12
C CYS A 400 25.72 -2.14 9.74
N ALA A 401 25.29 -1.03 9.12
CA ALA A 401 24.09 -0.33 9.55
C ALA A 401 22.85 -1.22 9.43
N TYR A 402 22.74 -2.02 8.36
CA TYR A 402 21.65 -2.99 8.22
C TYR A 402 21.75 -4.14 9.20
N LEU A 403 22.95 -4.67 9.39
CA LEU A 403 23.18 -5.75 10.35
C LEU A 403 22.73 -5.33 11.76
N LYS A 404 23.02 -4.08 12.16
CA LYS A 404 22.52 -3.50 13.41
C LYS A 404 20.99 -3.51 13.49
N VAL A 405 20.31 -3.02 12.45
CA VAL A 405 18.83 -3.01 12.40
C VAL A 405 18.26 -4.43 12.51
N LEU A 406 18.90 -5.40 11.84
CA LEU A 406 18.50 -6.80 11.86
C LEU A 406 18.62 -7.41 13.28
N HIS A 407 19.76 -7.23 13.94
CA HIS A 407 19.95 -7.68 15.33
C HIS A 407 19.01 -6.97 16.30
N SER A 408 18.80 -5.66 16.15
CA SER A 408 17.83 -4.90 16.95
C SER A 408 16.41 -5.44 16.82
N ASN A 409 15.98 -5.79 15.61
CA ASN A 409 14.67 -6.40 15.38
C ASN A 409 14.54 -7.76 16.09
N PHE A 410 15.52 -8.65 15.94
CA PHE A 410 15.50 -9.95 16.61
C PHE A 410 15.64 -9.87 18.12
N CYS A 411 16.44 -8.94 18.63
CA CYS A 411 16.56 -8.68 20.06
C CYS A 411 15.22 -8.21 20.66
N ARG A 412 14.49 -7.32 19.94
CA ARG A 412 13.13 -6.91 20.34
C ARG A 412 12.13 -8.06 20.32
N GLN A 413 12.32 -9.04 19.45
CA GLN A 413 11.52 -10.27 19.40
C GLN A 413 11.93 -11.33 20.43
N GLY A 414 12.89 -11.03 21.32
CA GLY A 414 13.28 -11.92 22.43
C GLY A 414 14.46 -12.84 22.13
N SER A 415 15.23 -12.60 21.06
CA SER A 415 16.45 -13.36 20.80
C SER A 415 17.62 -12.80 21.63
N GLY A 416 17.99 -13.50 22.71
CA GLY A 416 19.14 -13.11 23.55
C GLY A 416 20.48 -13.12 22.80
N TRP A 417 20.66 -14.05 21.84
CA TRP A 417 21.82 -14.04 20.93
C TRP A 417 21.87 -12.75 20.11
N ALA A 418 20.75 -12.32 19.53
CA ALA A 418 20.73 -11.10 18.72
C ALA A 418 20.98 -9.85 19.56
N CYS A 419 20.53 -9.82 20.82
CA CYS A 419 20.86 -8.75 21.75
C CYS A 419 22.37 -8.69 22.05
N ASN A 420 23.02 -9.84 22.22
CA ASN A 420 24.48 -9.90 22.37
C ASN A 420 25.21 -9.39 21.13
N GLU A 421 24.87 -9.88 19.94
CA GLU A 421 25.52 -9.43 18.70
C GLU A 421 25.29 -7.93 18.43
N LEU A 422 24.11 -7.41 18.78
CA LEU A 422 23.83 -5.98 18.72
C LEU A 422 24.78 -5.20 19.62
N GLY A 423 24.93 -5.63 20.88
CA GLY A 423 25.84 -4.99 21.82
C GLY A 423 27.29 -5.01 21.36
N THR A 424 27.74 -6.12 20.75
CA THR A 424 29.09 -6.22 20.18
C THR A 424 29.30 -5.22 19.06
N LEU A 425 28.32 -5.10 18.14
CA LEU A 425 28.38 -4.11 17.05
C LEU A 425 28.40 -2.68 17.58
N GLU A 426 27.56 -2.35 18.57
CA GLU A 426 27.51 -1.03 19.20
C GLU A 426 28.82 -0.68 19.91
N ALA A 427 29.42 -1.63 20.63
CA ALA A 427 30.69 -1.43 21.34
C ALA A 427 31.89 -1.29 20.40
N GLU A 428 32.02 -2.20 19.42
CA GLU A 428 33.24 -2.31 18.60
C GLU A 428 33.22 -1.42 17.36
N ARG A 429 32.05 -1.19 16.75
CA ARG A 429 31.95 -0.42 15.50
C ARG A 429 31.47 1.00 15.72
N GLU A 430 30.48 1.21 16.56
CA GLU A 430 29.93 2.54 16.82
C GLU A 430 30.60 3.25 18.00
N LEU A 431 31.38 2.50 18.80
CA LEU A 431 32.02 2.99 20.02
C LEU A 431 31.01 3.52 21.05
N ASP A 432 29.75 3.07 20.97
CA ASP A 432 28.67 3.43 21.89
C ASP A 432 28.56 2.35 22.98
N ARG A 433 29.40 2.49 24.00
CA ARG A 433 29.40 1.57 25.15
C ARG A 433 28.09 1.59 25.91
N THR A 434 27.36 2.70 25.93
CA THR A 434 26.13 2.82 26.71
C THR A 434 25.01 2.02 26.05
N ALA A 435 24.84 2.19 24.73
CA ALA A 435 23.90 1.37 23.96
C ALA A 435 24.28 -0.11 24.05
N ALA A 436 25.58 -0.42 23.92
CA ALA A 436 26.08 -1.77 23.99
C ALA A 436 25.73 -2.47 25.31
N VAL A 437 25.98 -1.83 26.46
CA VAL A 437 25.63 -2.39 27.78
C VAL A 437 24.13 -2.66 27.88
N ALA A 438 23.28 -1.72 27.45
CA ALA A 438 21.83 -1.92 27.48
C ALA A 438 21.38 -3.12 26.60
N SER A 439 22.02 -3.30 25.44
CA SER A 439 21.80 -4.44 24.58
C SER A 439 22.26 -5.76 25.22
N PHE A 440 23.44 -5.77 25.85
CA PHE A 440 23.96 -6.95 26.56
C PHE A 440 23.13 -7.32 27.79
N GLU A 441 22.71 -6.35 28.60
CA GLU A 441 21.80 -6.53 29.75
C GLU A 441 20.53 -7.24 29.32
N ARG A 442 19.88 -6.75 28.26
CA ARG A 442 18.69 -7.40 27.71
C ARG A 442 18.98 -8.83 27.23
N GLY A 443 20.14 -9.07 26.62
CA GLY A 443 20.56 -10.42 26.24
C GLY A 443 20.74 -11.35 27.45
N CYS A 444 21.31 -10.82 28.54
CA CYS A 444 21.51 -11.53 29.80
C CYS A 444 20.17 -11.87 30.47
N ASP A 445 19.24 -10.91 30.53
CA ASP A 445 17.88 -11.08 31.04
C ASP A 445 17.08 -12.15 30.27
N LEU A 446 17.35 -12.27 28.97
CA LEU A 446 16.79 -13.31 28.10
C LEU A 446 17.50 -14.68 28.25
N GLY A 447 18.45 -14.81 29.18
CA GLY A 447 19.16 -16.04 29.51
C GLY A 447 20.35 -16.37 28.59
N PHE A 448 20.82 -15.42 27.77
CA PHE A 448 21.98 -15.65 26.89
C PHE A 448 23.29 -15.31 27.63
N MET A 449 23.87 -16.30 28.32
CA MET A 449 25.04 -16.16 29.18
C MET A 449 26.23 -15.39 28.58
N PRO A 450 26.59 -15.52 27.28
CA PRO A 450 27.67 -14.72 26.71
C PRO A 450 27.44 -13.20 26.81
N ALA A 451 26.18 -12.75 26.80
CA ALA A 451 25.86 -11.34 26.98
C ALA A 451 26.24 -10.86 28.38
N CYS A 452 25.94 -11.64 29.42
CA CYS A 452 26.32 -11.33 30.80
C CYS A 452 27.84 -11.18 30.95
N GLY A 453 28.61 -12.10 30.34
CA GLY A 453 30.08 -12.02 30.36
C GLY A 453 30.64 -10.82 29.58
N ASN A 454 29.94 -10.37 28.52
CA ASN A 454 30.34 -9.18 27.77
C ASN A 454 30.08 -7.88 28.53
N ILE A 455 29.07 -7.83 29.41
CA ILE A 455 28.86 -6.70 30.33
C ILE A 455 30.10 -6.52 31.22
N GLU A 456 30.57 -7.59 31.85
CA GLU A 456 31.75 -7.55 32.72
C GLU A 456 33.01 -7.11 31.98
N ARG A 457 33.16 -7.50 30.71
CA ARG A 457 34.32 -7.10 29.87
C ARG A 457 34.31 -5.65 29.41
N ILE A 458 33.14 -5.01 29.35
CA ILE A 458 33.00 -3.62 28.88
C ILE A 458 33.04 -2.63 30.04
N ILE A 459 32.58 -3.03 31.21
CA ILE A 459 32.58 -2.20 32.42
C ILE A 459 33.97 -2.17 33.07
N ASN A 460 34.72 -3.28 33.01
CA ASN A 460 36.14 -3.33 33.41
C ASN A 460 37.04 -2.83 32.27
#